data_AF-A0A5V5NMY0-F1
#
_entry.id   AF-A0A5V5NMY0-F1
#
_cell.length_a   1.000
_cell.length_b   1.000
_cell.length_c   1.000
_cell.angle_alpha   90.00
_cell.angle_beta   90.00
_cell.angle_gamma   90.00
#
_symmetry.space_group_name_H-M   'P 1'
#
loop_
_entity.id
_entity.type
_entity.pdbx_description
1 polymer ?
#
loop_
_entity_poly.entity_id
_entity_poly.type
_entity_poly.pdbx_seq_one_letter_code
_entity_poly.pdbx_strand_id
1 'polypeptide(L)'
;MTDITANAVVSNPRPIFTESRSFKAVANGKIYIGQIDTDPVNPANQIPVYIENEDGSHVQITQPLIINAAGKIVYNGQLVKVVTVKGHSMAIYDAYGCQVDYIANVLKYDPDQLEYRLSQPDGYLLVGGLAEHYNLPAKFVVVDNEPYNGDLKAALSEAEAGTVFWLGKKTYNITGLYGTGRNTVENISIVGTGMPQLSDDKTRFIDGTGTVIQGAVKNQARGFKTYNLGIDVGAYVSQNVYTTETYEDALVHYGVGSNANIEIDNVKTLSSVNVASKPGTHSILLEQLSGVTLGYVECIGGFHGLTIKCQNLQGGIAHCYGQYGDAFIFKSDSGGACASNYMERIAVGLYDNAGWPDVTMGGIYDAHDDVTIDRIGIGELIVQNASWGFIPSDANTGFITNVSIGRYSAFNVYGNYYSLTIDNKCVGWTIGEHRISNASGGIRVHPDSAEINIGTGSAKGNTESGYALGGNSLSHGVLFANENGKAGVDYLGGIGFDASLVRGYVNGTVLVSGYPGVKDGNPVNGWADTGDFDMMLTGKTVQITGSLTRGTAAVAYNTIAACRPLKRVPVPAWGVSATSSMIPVECYIETNGQLNVAGFASIPTGGTVYFSGQYLTK
;
A
#
# COMPACT_ATOMS: atom_id res chain seq x y z
N MET A 1 23.51 33.35 -37.20
CA MET A 1 24.74 33.12 -36.43
C MET A 1 24.31 32.45 -35.15
N THR A 2 24.82 31.25 -34.86
CA THR A 2 24.70 30.69 -33.51
C THR A 2 25.59 31.53 -32.61
N ASP A 3 25.01 32.25 -31.66
CA ASP A 3 25.77 32.95 -30.63
C ASP A 3 26.59 31.91 -29.86
N ILE A 4 27.91 32.03 -29.97
CA ILE A 4 28.81 31.27 -29.11
C ILE A 4 28.87 32.01 -27.78
N THR A 5 28.40 31.38 -26.71
CA THR A 5 28.68 31.86 -25.36
C THR A 5 30.12 31.47 -25.04
N ALA A 6 31.05 32.42 -25.18
CA ALA A 6 32.47 32.17 -24.91
C ALA A 6 32.71 32.08 -23.40
N ASN A 7 32.80 30.86 -22.86
CA ASN A 7 32.98 30.62 -21.43
C ASN A 7 34.45 30.53 -20.98
N ALA A 8 35.40 30.42 -21.94
CA ALA A 8 36.82 30.37 -21.67
C ALA A 8 37.57 31.28 -22.66
N VAL A 9 38.19 32.35 -22.15
CA VAL A 9 38.95 33.29 -22.96
C VAL A 9 40.40 32.82 -23.06
N VAL A 10 40.93 32.72 -24.29
CA VAL A 10 42.37 32.49 -24.50
C VAL A 10 43.13 33.67 -23.91
N SER A 11 43.86 33.42 -22.82
CA SER A 11 44.57 34.43 -22.04
C SER A 11 45.97 33.94 -21.66
N ASN A 12 46.82 34.86 -21.21
CA ASN A 12 48.09 34.50 -20.58
C ASN A 12 47.89 34.48 -19.06
N PRO A 13 47.78 33.30 -18.43
CA PRO A 13 47.47 33.20 -17.00
C PRO A 13 48.67 33.51 -16.11
N ARG A 14 49.88 33.75 -16.67
CA ARG A 14 51.05 34.11 -15.87
C ARG A 14 50.95 35.60 -15.48
N PRO A 15 50.95 35.96 -14.18
CA PRO A 15 50.92 37.37 -13.75
C PRO A 15 52.10 38.18 -14.29
N ILE A 16 51.94 39.49 -14.44
CA ILE A 16 53.02 40.45 -14.73
C ILE A 16 53.00 41.51 -13.63
N PHE A 17 54.15 41.78 -13.03
CA PHE A 17 54.32 42.81 -12.01
C PHE A 17 54.97 44.04 -12.62
N THR A 18 54.23 45.15 -12.63
CA THR A 18 54.68 46.46 -13.12
C THR A 18 54.72 47.49 -12.00
N GLU A 19 55.56 48.51 -12.16
CA GLU A 19 55.65 49.64 -11.25
C GLU A 19 54.30 50.37 -11.13
N SER A 20 54.00 50.91 -9.94
CA SER A 20 52.73 51.59 -9.66
C SER A 20 52.65 53.00 -10.24
N ARG A 21 53.80 53.62 -10.55
CA ARG A 21 53.89 55.03 -10.99
C ARG A 21 54.47 55.22 -12.39
N SER A 22 54.90 54.15 -13.04
CA SER A 22 55.42 54.20 -14.41
C SER A 22 55.22 52.87 -15.12
N PHE A 23 55.06 52.87 -16.44
CA PHE A 23 54.85 51.63 -17.19
C PHE A 23 56.17 50.89 -17.43
N LYS A 24 56.64 50.19 -16.40
CA LYS A 24 57.89 49.41 -16.39
C LYS A 24 57.71 48.13 -15.57
N ALA A 25 58.44 47.07 -15.90
CA ALA A 25 58.50 45.89 -15.05
C ALA A 25 59.18 46.21 -13.72
N VAL A 26 58.73 45.59 -12.63
CA VAL A 26 59.41 45.63 -11.32
C VAL A 26 60.65 44.72 -11.34
N ALA A 27 61.58 45.01 -12.26
CA ALA A 27 62.74 44.16 -12.51
C ALA A 27 63.63 44.07 -11.26
N ASN A 28 64.04 42.86 -10.90
CA ASN A 28 64.75 42.54 -9.65
C ASN A 28 63.96 42.89 -8.37
N GLY A 29 62.64 43.07 -8.49
CA GLY A 29 61.75 43.26 -7.37
C GLY A 29 61.57 42.01 -6.51
N LYS A 30 60.97 42.22 -5.35
CA LYS A 30 60.72 41.21 -4.31
C LYS A 30 59.24 41.14 -4.00
N ILE A 31 58.72 39.92 -3.91
CA ILE A 31 57.35 39.65 -3.47
C ILE A 31 57.40 38.90 -2.14
N TYR A 32 56.64 39.38 -1.17
CA TYR A 32 56.44 38.75 0.12
C TYR A 32 54.98 38.31 0.25
N ILE A 33 54.76 37.11 0.77
CA ILE A 33 53.48 36.41 0.90
C ILE A 33 53.28 36.01 2.36
N GLY A 34 52.15 36.41 2.94
CA GLY A 34 51.89 36.21 4.37
C GLY A 34 50.43 35.94 4.71
N GLN A 35 50.15 35.90 6.00
CA GLN A 35 48.78 35.76 6.52
C GLN A 35 47.92 36.94 6.10
N ILE A 36 46.66 36.69 5.78
CA ILE A 36 45.68 37.72 5.43
C ILE A 36 45.66 38.84 6.48
N ASP A 37 45.55 40.09 6.02
CA ASP A 37 45.49 41.30 6.84
C ASP A 37 46.74 41.58 7.69
N THR A 38 47.88 40.93 7.38
CA THR A 38 49.17 41.15 8.05
C THR A 38 50.26 41.59 7.07
N ASP A 39 51.29 42.28 7.58
CA ASP A 39 52.47 42.67 6.80
C ASP A 39 53.39 41.45 6.54
N PRO A 40 53.53 40.98 5.29
CA PRO A 40 54.30 39.78 4.95
C PRO A 40 55.82 40.03 4.90
N VAL A 41 56.29 41.27 5.04
CA VAL A 41 57.73 41.56 5.14
C VAL A 41 58.29 41.06 6.47
N ASN A 42 57.47 41.04 7.53
CA ASN A 42 57.81 40.40 8.80
C ASN A 42 57.84 38.87 8.63
N PRO A 43 58.98 38.19 8.85
CA PRO A 43 59.08 36.73 8.71
C PRO A 43 58.09 35.95 9.56
N ALA A 44 57.66 36.49 10.72
CA ALA A 44 56.67 35.82 11.58
C ALA A 44 55.28 35.73 10.93
N ASN A 45 54.99 36.62 9.97
CA ASN A 45 53.72 36.68 9.26
C ASN A 45 53.76 35.91 7.93
N GLN A 46 54.94 35.48 7.49
CA GLN A 46 55.10 34.76 6.22
C GLN A 46 54.50 33.36 6.29
N ILE A 47 53.88 32.93 5.19
CA ILE A 47 53.38 31.57 5.03
C ILE A 47 54.24 30.79 4.02
N PRO A 48 54.23 29.46 4.05
CA PRO A 48 54.89 28.66 3.02
C PRO A 48 54.37 28.97 1.61
N VAL A 49 55.30 29.07 0.66
CA VAL A 49 55.04 29.23 -0.78
C VAL A 49 55.66 28.07 -1.54
N TYR A 50 54.95 27.59 -2.56
CA TYR A 50 55.35 26.41 -3.32
C TYR A 50 55.44 26.72 -4.80
N ILE A 51 56.43 26.14 -5.48
CA ILE A 51 56.39 26.00 -6.93
C ILE A 51 55.50 24.80 -7.24
N GLU A 52 54.49 25.01 -8.09
CA GLU A 52 53.74 23.93 -8.72
C GLU A 52 54.41 23.60 -10.06
N ASN A 53 54.95 22.38 -10.16
CA ASN A 53 55.56 21.89 -11.38
C ASN A 53 54.49 21.49 -12.41
N GLU A 54 54.90 21.31 -13.66
CA GLU A 54 53.99 20.92 -14.75
C GLU A 54 53.32 19.53 -14.53
N ASP A 55 53.91 18.68 -13.68
CA ASP A 55 53.35 17.39 -13.25
C ASP A 55 52.40 17.49 -12.05
N GLY A 56 52.15 18.69 -11.52
CA GLY A 56 51.31 18.96 -10.35
C GLY A 56 52.01 18.75 -9.00
N SER A 57 53.29 18.36 -8.97
CA SER A 57 54.05 18.26 -7.73
C SER A 57 54.40 19.64 -7.15
N HIS A 58 54.57 19.70 -5.82
CA HIS A 58 54.80 20.95 -5.09
C HIS A 58 56.16 20.95 -4.40
N VAL A 59 56.96 21.99 -4.63
CA VAL A 59 58.26 22.19 -3.98
C VAL A 59 58.25 23.50 -3.20
N GLN A 60 58.45 23.44 -1.88
CA GLN A 60 58.50 24.63 -1.04
C GLN A 60 59.77 25.44 -1.35
N ILE A 61 59.63 26.76 -1.50
CA ILE A 61 60.75 27.69 -1.71
C ILE A 61 60.79 28.78 -0.65
N THR A 62 61.94 29.45 -0.56
CA THR A 62 62.14 30.57 0.36
C THR A 62 61.60 31.87 -0.22
N GLN A 63 61.18 32.77 0.67
CA GLN A 63 60.80 34.14 0.35
C GLN A 63 61.98 35.09 0.59
N PRO A 64 62.05 36.26 -0.08
CA PRO A 64 61.10 36.79 -1.06
C PRO A 64 61.20 36.10 -2.43
N LEU A 65 60.10 36.14 -3.18
CA LEU A 65 60.07 35.72 -4.59
C LEU A 65 60.68 36.81 -5.47
N ILE A 66 61.42 36.41 -6.50
CA ILE A 66 62.18 37.34 -7.35
C ILE A 66 61.47 37.58 -8.67
N ILE A 67 61.42 38.85 -9.09
CA ILE A 67 60.83 39.29 -10.35
C ILE A 67 61.93 39.53 -11.39
N ASN A 68 61.82 38.94 -12.58
CA ASN A 68 62.77 39.15 -13.67
C ASN A 68 62.48 40.43 -14.48
N ALA A 69 63.32 40.72 -15.49
CA ALA A 69 63.16 41.90 -16.35
C ALA A 69 61.86 41.95 -17.16
N ALA A 70 61.16 40.82 -17.32
CA ALA A 70 59.84 40.74 -17.97
C ALA A 70 58.67 40.94 -16.99
N GLY A 71 58.94 41.24 -15.71
CA GLY A 71 57.92 41.37 -14.68
C GLY A 71 57.33 40.03 -14.24
N LYS A 72 58.04 38.92 -14.46
CA LYS A 72 57.58 37.56 -14.10
C LYS A 72 58.33 37.01 -12.91
N ILE A 73 57.67 36.19 -12.11
CA ILE A 73 58.32 35.46 -11.01
C ILE A 73 59.28 34.42 -11.59
N VAL A 74 60.50 34.40 -11.06
CA VAL A 74 61.51 33.41 -11.40
C VAL A 74 62.12 32.76 -10.16
N TYR A 75 62.47 31.48 -10.31
CA TYR A 75 63.27 30.75 -9.33
C TYR A 75 64.41 30.05 -10.07
N ASN A 76 65.65 30.24 -9.63
CA ASN A 76 66.86 29.76 -10.33
C ASN A 76 66.88 30.11 -11.84
N GLY A 77 66.37 31.29 -12.20
CA GLY A 77 66.34 31.78 -13.59
C GLY A 77 65.21 31.22 -14.46
N GLN A 78 64.39 30.30 -13.95
CA GLN A 78 63.24 29.74 -14.67
C GLN A 78 61.94 30.40 -14.25
N LEU A 79 61.00 30.52 -15.20
CA LEU A 79 59.63 30.96 -14.92
C LEU A 79 58.91 29.87 -14.11
N VAL A 80 58.30 30.26 -13.00
CA VAL A 80 57.61 29.32 -12.09
C VAL A 80 56.17 29.75 -11.84
N LYS A 81 55.29 28.77 -11.60
CA LYS A 81 53.96 28.99 -11.05
C LYS A 81 54.08 28.86 -9.53
N VAL A 82 53.80 29.94 -8.81
CA VAL A 82 53.85 29.94 -7.34
C VAL A 82 52.44 29.87 -6.79
N VAL A 83 52.21 28.97 -5.84
CA VAL A 83 50.91 28.73 -5.21
C VAL A 83 51.02 28.69 -3.68
N THR A 84 49.89 28.93 -3.02
CA THR A 84 49.70 28.84 -1.56
C THR A 84 48.53 27.91 -1.24
N VAL A 85 48.52 27.31 -0.05
CA VAL A 85 47.44 26.40 0.38
C VAL A 85 46.19 27.16 0.86
N LYS A 86 46.36 28.42 1.29
CA LYS A 86 45.30 29.28 1.81
C LYS A 86 45.39 30.66 1.15
N GLY A 87 44.37 31.49 1.36
CA GLY A 87 44.44 32.90 1.01
C GLY A 87 45.56 33.62 1.74
N HIS A 88 46.10 34.68 1.11
CA HIS A 88 47.31 35.34 1.57
C HIS A 88 47.26 36.86 1.36
N SER A 89 48.06 37.58 2.14
CA SER A 89 48.47 38.96 1.85
C SER A 89 49.69 38.95 0.93
N MET A 90 49.88 40.02 0.16
CA MET A 90 51.01 40.18 -0.77
C MET A 90 51.58 41.59 -0.67
N ALA A 91 52.89 41.71 -0.52
CA ALA A 91 53.61 42.98 -0.64
C ALA A 91 54.67 42.89 -1.73
N ILE A 92 54.71 43.89 -2.61
CA ILE A 92 55.63 43.95 -3.75
C ILE A 92 56.57 45.13 -3.56
N TYR A 93 57.86 44.90 -3.70
CA TYR A 93 58.92 45.90 -3.58
C TYR A 93 59.77 45.93 -4.85
N ASP A 94 60.23 47.11 -5.23
CA ASP A 94 61.16 47.30 -6.35
C ASP A 94 62.61 46.96 -5.97
N ALA A 95 63.52 47.07 -6.94
CA ALA A 95 64.94 46.81 -6.73
C ALA A 95 65.61 47.78 -5.73
N TYR A 96 65.00 48.93 -5.46
CA TYR A 96 65.48 49.94 -4.51
C TYR A 96 64.87 49.80 -3.11
N GLY A 97 63.97 48.83 -2.93
CA GLY A 97 63.27 48.60 -1.66
C GLY A 97 62.10 49.56 -1.42
N CYS A 98 61.62 50.27 -2.46
CA CYS A 98 60.37 51.02 -2.37
C CYS A 98 59.17 50.08 -2.57
N GLN A 99 58.13 50.25 -1.75
CA GLN A 99 56.90 49.47 -1.87
C GLN A 99 56.16 49.88 -3.14
N VAL A 100 55.97 48.92 -4.04
CA VAL A 100 55.21 49.10 -5.29
C VAL A 100 53.73 48.98 -5.00
N ASP A 101 53.32 47.94 -4.28
CA ASP A 101 51.94 47.64 -3.94
C ASP A 101 51.81 46.76 -2.68
N TYR A 102 50.63 46.79 -2.05
CA TYR A 102 50.24 45.94 -0.94
C TYR A 102 48.78 45.52 -1.04
N ILE A 103 48.54 44.21 -1.01
CA ILE A 103 47.22 43.60 -1.07
C ILE A 103 47.00 42.81 0.22
N ALA A 104 46.06 43.26 1.05
CA ALA A 104 45.80 42.64 2.35
C ALA A 104 45.20 41.22 2.25
N ASN A 105 44.42 40.94 1.20
CA ASN A 105 43.84 39.62 0.91
C ASN A 105 43.63 39.43 -0.59
N VAL A 106 44.42 38.56 -1.22
CA VAL A 106 44.35 38.28 -2.66
C VAL A 106 43.07 37.51 -3.05
N LEU A 107 42.53 36.64 -2.18
CA LEU A 107 41.34 35.81 -2.47
C LEU A 107 40.02 36.58 -2.45
N LYS A 108 40.00 37.85 -2.07
CA LYS A 108 38.80 38.69 -2.24
C LYS A 108 38.40 38.85 -3.72
N TYR A 109 39.28 38.45 -4.64
CA TYR A 109 39.16 38.63 -6.08
C TYR A 109 39.07 37.31 -6.89
N ASP A 110 38.92 36.15 -6.25
CA ASP A 110 38.98 34.83 -6.91
C ASP A 110 37.58 34.16 -7.09
N PRO A 111 37.22 33.63 -8.27
CA PRO A 111 35.95 32.92 -8.54
C PRO A 111 35.64 31.66 -7.68
N ASP A 112 36.60 31.10 -6.95
CA ASP A 112 36.43 29.86 -6.16
C ASP A 112 35.52 30.03 -4.91
N GLN A 113 35.04 31.25 -4.64
CA GLN A 113 34.01 31.51 -3.64
C GLN A 113 32.71 30.75 -3.93
N LEU A 114 32.39 30.47 -5.20
CA LEU A 114 31.12 29.81 -5.55
C LEU A 114 31.06 28.37 -5.05
N GLU A 115 32.10 27.56 -5.28
CA GLU A 115 32.13 26.16 -4.83
C GLU A 115 32.07 26.05 -3.31
N TYR A 116 32.86 26.89 -2.60
CA TYR A 116 32.81 26.97 -1.14
C TYR A 116 31.43 27.39 -0.64
N ARG A 117 30.78 28.36 -1.28
CA ARG A 117 29.45 28.83 -0.87
C ARG A 117 28.35 27.81 -1.18
N LEU A 118 28.46 27.06 -2.29
CA LEU A 118 27.53 25.99 -2.65
C LEU A 118 27.66 24.76 -1.73
N SER A 119 28.84 24.53 -1.14
CA SER A 119 29.05 23.41 -0.21
C SER A 119 28.58 23.67 1.23
N GLN A 120 28.24 24.92 1.58
CA GLN A 120 27.65 25.25 2.88
C GLN A 120 26.23 24.68 3.02
N PRO A 121 25.71 24.51 4.25
CA PRO A 121 24.34 24.01 4.48
C PRO A 121 23.26 24.75 3.69
N ASP A 122 23.42 26.07 3.54
CA ASP A 122 22.50 26.95 2.81
C ASP A 122 22.94 27.25 1.37
N GLY A 123 23.92 26.50 0.85
CA GLY A 123 24.47 26.72 -0.49
C GLY A 123 23.42 26.61 -1.59
N TYR A 124 22.40 25.78 -1.39
CA TYR A 124 21.27 25.63 -2.32
C TYR A 124 20.47 26.94 -2.49
N LEU A 125 20.45 27.86 -1.52
CA LEU A 125 19.80 29.17 -1.64
C LEU A 125 20.47 30.07 -2.69
N LEU A 126 21.69 29.73 -3.11
CA LEU A 126 22.45 30.46 -4.12
C LEU A 126 22.13 30.01 -5.55
N VAL A 127 21.36 28.92 -5.70
CA VAL A 127 20.85 28.43 -6.97
C VAL A 127 19.50 29.10 -7.24
N GLY A 128 19.50 30.13 -8.07
CA GLY A 128 18.30 30.93 -8.39
C GLY A 128 17.15 30.10 -8.94
N GLY A 129 15.91 30.54 -8.67
CA GLY A 129 14.66 29.91 -9.14
C GLY A 129 14.03 28.90 -8.17
N LEU A 130 14.77 28.40 -7.17
CA LEU A 130 14.22 27.46 -6.18
C LEU A 130 13.07 28.06 -5.37
N ALA A 131 13.26 29.25 -4.79
CA ALA A 131 12.20 29.91 -4.00
C ALA A 131 11.08 30.52 -4.86
N GLU A 132 11.32 30.78 -6.15
CA GLU A 132 10.33 31.32 -7.08
C GLU A 132 9.36 30.26 -7.60
N HIS A 133 9.81 28.99 -7.65
CA HIS A 133 9.04 27.88 -8.18
C HIS A 133 8.65 26.83 -7.13
N TYR A 134 9.22 26.88 -5.92
CA TYR A 134 8.94 25.92 -4.85
C TYR A 134 8.74 26.62 -3.49
N ASN A 135 7.73 26.17 -2.73
CA ASN A 135 7.65 26.46 -1.31
C ASN A 135 8.73 25.64 -0.59
N LEU A 136 9.88 26.27 -0.32
CA LEU A 136 10.93 25.65 0.48
C LEU A 136 10.34 25.29 1.86
N PRO A 137 10.73 24.13 2.42
CA PRO A 137 10.29 23.75 3.77
C PRO A 137 10.71 24.81 4.78
N ALA A 138 9.92 24.97 5.84
CA ALA A 138 10.22 25.94 6.89
C ALA A 138 11.60 25.69 7.53
N LYS A 139 12.00 24.42 7.60
CA LYS A 139 13.32 23.98 8.05
C LYS A 139 13.70 22.69 7.34
N PHE A 140 14.90 22.64 6.77
CA PHE A 140 15.46 21.41 6.19
C PHE A 140 16.63 20.93 7.05
N VAL A 141 16.55 19.71 7.54
CA VAL A 141 17.54 19.12 8.46
C VAL A 141 18.13 17.88 7.82
N VAL A 142 19.40 17.96 7.40
CA VAL A 142 20.20 16.78 7.11
C VAL A 142 20.68 16.22 8.44
N VAL A 143 20.04 15.16 8.92
CA VAL A 143 20.22 14.67 10.31
C VAL A 143 21.66 14.21 10.57
N ASP A 144 22.38 13.82 9.52
CA ASP A 144 23.78 13.38 9.62
C ASP A 144 24.78 14.51 9.86
N ASN A 145 24.39 15.76 9.63
CA ASN A 145 25.25 16.93 9.82
C ASN A 145 25.09 17.51 11.24
N GLU A 146 26.00 18.41 11.62
CA GLU A 146 25.80 19.24 12.81
C GLU A 146 24.46 20.00 12.71
N PRO A 147 23.72 20.14 13.83
CA PRO A 147 24.12 19.79 15.19
C PRO A 147 23.83 18.32 15.59
N TYR A 148 23.06 17.57 14.80
CA TYR A 148 22.52 16.28 15.23
C TYR A 148 23.48 15.10 15.02
N ASN A 149 24.40 15.17 14.05
CA ASN A 149 25.45 14.17 13.83
C ASN A 149 24.92 12.71 13.75
N GLY A 150 23.72 12.53 13.19
CA GLY A 150 23.02 11.25 13.08
C GLY A 150 22.01 10.95 14.20
N ASP A 151 21.84 11.82 15.19
CA ASP A 151 20.86 11.66 16.26
C ASP A 151 19.46 12.16 15.82
N LEU A 152 18.72 11.26 15.15
CA LEU A 152 17.33 11.52 14.76
C LEU A 152 16.42 11.74 15.96
N LYS A 153 16.70 11.10 17.10
CA LYS A 153 15.86 11.21 18.29
C LYS A 153 15.90 12.63 18.85
N ALA A 154 17.10 13.21 18.95
CA ALA A 154 17.27 14.62 19.30
C ALA A 154 16.61 15.54 18.27
N ALA A 155 16.83 15.30 16.97
CA ALA A 155 16.26 16.10 15.90
C ALA A 155 14.72 16.13 15.92
N LEU A 156 14.08 14.98 16.15
CA LEU A 156 12.61 14.88 16.28
C LEU A 156 12.09 15.53 17.57
N SER A 157 12.88 15.53 18.64
CA SER A 157 12.49 16.16 19.92
C SER A 157 12.51 17.69 19.84
N GLU A 158 13.32 18.25 18.94
CA GLU A 158 13.46 19.68 18.68
C GLU A 158 12.73 20.12 17.39
N ALA A 159 11.86 19.27 16.85
CA ALA A 159 11.18 19.52 15.60
C ALA A 159 10.24 20.74 15.71
N GLU A 160 10.27 21.58 14.67
CA GLU A 160 9.32 22.68 14.49
C GLU A 160 8.35 22.36 13.35
N ALA A 161 7.20 23.02 13.32
CA ALA A 161 6.20 22.77 12.29
C ALA A 161 6.78 23.02 10.88
N GLY A 162 6.56 22.08 9.96
CA GLY A 162 7.09 22.18 8.60
C GLY A 162 8.55 21.71 8.43
N THR A 163 9.15 21.09 9.46
CA THR A 163 10.51 20.55 9.36
C THR A 163 10.56 19.30 8.47
N VAL A 164 11.52 19.26 7.55
CA VAL A 164 11.87 18.09 6.75
C VAL A 164 13.17 17.49 7.26
N PHE A 165 13.13 16.23 7.69
CA PHE A 165 14.29 15.45 8.09
C PHE A 165 14.76 14.58 6.93
N TRP A 166 15.98 14.82 6.47
CA TRP A 166 16.64 14.04 5.44
C TRP A 166 17.63 13.06 6.06
N LEU A 167 17.44 11.78 5.78
CA LEU A 167 18.17 10.67 6.37
C LEU A 167 19.05 9.98 5.33
N GLY A 168 20.32 9.75 5.68
CA GLY A 168 21.25 8.95 4.92
C GLY A 168 20.94 7.44 4.98
N LYS A 169 21.80 6.68 4.32
CA LYS A 169 21.69 5.22 4.17
C LYS A 169 22.31 4.49 5.37
N LYS A 170 21.72 4.67 6.55
CA LYS A 170 22.17 4.05 7.80
C LYS A 170 21.01 3.88 8.80
N THR A 171 21.34 3.36 9.97
CA THR A 171 20.44 3.16 11.09
C THR A 171 20.37 4.37 12.02
N TYR A 172 19.15 4.78 12.36
CA TYR A 172 18.80 5.84 13.30
C TYR A 172 18.01 5.24 14.46
N ASN A 173 18.52 5.35 15.70
CA ASN A 173 17.83 4.81 16.87
C ASN A 173 16.93 5.86 17.52
N ILE A 174 15.62 5.61 17.53
CA ILE A 174 14.61 6.43 18.21
C ILE A 174 13.87 5.68 19.32
N THR A 175 14.34 4.48 19.70
CA THR A 175 13.70 3.65 20.74
C THR A 175 13.38 4.46 22.00
N GLY A 176 12.16 4.27 22.51
CA GLY A 176 11.65 4.99 23.69
C GLY A 176 11.42 6.50 23.50
N LEU A 177 11.50 7.06 22.28
CA LEU A 177 11.15 8.46 22.04
C LEU A 177 9.68 8.74 22.37
N TYR A 178 8.77 7.96 21.79
CA TYR A 178 7.35 8.22 21.94
C TYR A 178 6.74 7.46 23.11
N GLY A 179 7.22 6.26 23.48
CA GLY A 179 6.64 5.48 24.58
C GLY A 179 5.11 5.39 24.46
N THR A 180 4.37 5.92 25.43
CA THR A 180 2.89 6.06 25.36
C THR A 180 2.39 7.34 24.67
N GLY A 181 3.27 8.31 24.44
CA GLY A 181 3.02 9.54 23.69
C GLY A 181 3.17 9.40 22.17
N ARG A 182 3.09 10.52 21.46
CA ARG A 182 3.13 10.63 19.98
C ARG A 182 3.67 12.01 19.57
N ASN A 183 4.12 12.16 18.32
CA ASN A 183 4.41 13.46 17.74
C ASN A 183 3.14 14.34 17.68
N THR A 184 3.25 15.57 18.14
CA THR A 184 2.19 16.60 18.09
C THR A 184 2.57 17.80 17.22
N VAL A 185 3.76 17.80 16.61
CA VAL A 185 4.24 18.86 15.73
C VAL A 185 3.73 18.65 14.30
N GLU A 186 3.04 19.63 13.73
CA GLU A 186 2.44 19.53 12.40
C GLU A 186 3.45 19.63 11.25
N ASN A 187 3.08 19.07 10.10
CA ASN A 187 3.81 19.20 8.83
C ASN A 187 5.25 18.69 8.85
N ILE A 188 5.53 17.67 9.69
CA ILE A 188 6.82 16.99 9.70
C ILE A 188 6.93 16.03 8.53
N SER A 189 8.06 16.04 7.82
CA SER A 189 8.39 15.01 6.84
C SER A 189 9.67 14.29 7.20
N ILE A 190 9.66 12.96 7.15
CA ILE A 190 10.86 12.12 7.28
C ILE A 190 11.14 11.47 5.93
N VAL A 191 12.29 11.76 5.34
CA VAL A 191 12.68 11.32 4.00
C VAL A 191 13.98 10.51 4.09
N GLY A 192 13.88 9.22 3.78
CA GLY A 192 15.04 8.35 3.64
C GLY A 192 15.60 8.30 2.22
N THR A 193 16.65 7.50 2.05
CA THR A 193 17.37 7.30 0.79
C THR A 193 17.18 5.90 0.20
N GLY A 194 16.23 5.13 0.73
CA GLY A 194 15.81 3.82 0.19
C GLY A 194 15.32 2.86 1.27
N MET A 195 14.39 1.96 0.91
CA MET A 195 13.97 0.86 1.78
C MET A 195 15.14 -0.11 2.04
N PRO A 196 15.33 -0.56 3.28
CA PRO A 196 16.43 -1.45 3.65
C PRO A 196 16.14 -2.92 3.29
N GLN A 197 17.21 -3.71 3.26
CA GLN A 197 17.15 -5.17 3.15
C GLN A 197 16.82 -5.80 4.51
N LEU A 198 16.06 -6.89 4.49
CA LEU A 198 15.76 -7.73 5.66
C LEU A 198 16.90 -8.71 5.90
N SER A 199 17.27 -8.93 7.17
CA SER A 199 18.28 -9.91 7.54
C SER A 199 17.88 -11.37 7.23
N ASP A 200 18.87 -12.24 7.08
CA ASP A 200 18.61 -13.67 6.78
C ASP A 200 17.86 -14.39 7.90
N ASP A 201 18.11 -14.02 9.16
CA ASP A 201 17.41 -14.50 10.34
C ASP A 201 16.07 -13.79 10.61
N LYS A 202 15.72 -12.80 9.77
CA LYS A 202 14.45 -12.03 9.81
C LYS A 202 14.24 -11.22 11.10
N THR A 203 15.30 -10.94 11.87
CA THR A 203 15.21 -10.25 13.16
C THR A 203 15.31 -8.73 13.08
N ARG A 204 15.86 -8.19 11.97
CA ARG A 204 16.15 -6.75 11.79
C ARG A 204 16.33 -6.36 10.32
N PHE A 205 16.33 -5.06 10.06
CA PHE A 205 16.88 -4.51 8.83
C PHE A 205 18.41 -4.36 8.88
N ILE A 206 19.06 -4.48 7.72
CA ILE A 206 20.52 -4.46 7.60
C ILE A 206 21.01 -3.01 7.44
N ASP A 207 21.87 -2.56 8.35
CA ASP A 207 22.51 -1.24 8.29
C ASP A 207 23.24 -1.02 6.96
N GLY A 208 23.20 0.20 6.42
CA GLY A 208 23.87 0.55 5.15
C GLY A 208 23.15 0.06 3.88
N THR A 209 22.07 -0.73 3.98
CA THR A 209 21.31 -1.22 2.80
C THR A 209 20.17 -0.30 2.38
N GLY A 210 19.71 0.55 3.30
CA GLY A 210 18.72 1.61 3.12
C GLY A 210 18.76 2.56 4.32
N THR A 211 17.75 3.42 4.45
CA THR A 211 17.50 4.17 5.69
C THR A 211 16.72 3.28 6.64
N VAL A 212 17.22 3.09 7.87
CA VAL A 212 16.55 2.29 8.91
C VAL A 212 16.27 3.19 10.11
N ILE A 213 15.03 3.24 10.57
CA ILE A 213 14.66 3.83 11.85
C ILE A 213 14.39 2.68 12.82
N GLN A 214 15.20 2.55 13.87
CA GLN A 214 14.96 1.57 14.95
C GLN A 214 14.08 2.19 16.03
N GLY A 215 12.95 1.54 16.30
CA GLY A 215 11.94 2.01 17.24
C GLY A 215 10.68 2.55 16.55
N ALA A 216 9.61 2.69 17.34
CA ALA A 216 8.30 3.08 16.83
C ALA A 216 8.25 4.55 16.38
N VAL A 217 7.64 4.80 15.22
CA VAL A 217 7.28 6.14 14.74
C VAL A 217 5.80 6.37 15.01
N LYS A 218 5.48 7.30 15.92
CA LYS A 218 4.10 7.55 16.36
C LYS A 218 3.72 9.01 16.19
N ASN A 219 2.55 9.26 15.60
CA ASN A 219 2.09 10.59 15.24
C ASN A 219 0.61 10.82 15.58
N GLN A 220 0.32 12.03 16.07
CA GLN A 220 -1.02 12.59 16.30
C GLN A 220 -1.20 13.95 15.58
N ALA A 221 -0.18 14.47 14.88
CA ALA A 221 -0.24 15.76 14.20
C ALA A 221 -0.64 15.64 12.73
N ARG A 222 -1.16 16.72 12.17
CA ARG A 222 -1.49 16.82 10.74
C ARG A 222 -0.24 17.00 9.89
N GLY A 223 -0.33 16.67 8.60
CA GLY A 223 0.72 16.93 7.61
C GLY A 223 1.97 16.06 7.79
N PHE A 224 1.89 14.97 8.57
CA PHE A 224 3.03 14.09 8.78
C PHE A 224 3.26 13.20 7.56
N LYS A 225 4.49 13.15 7.07
CA LYS A 225 4.85 12.41 5.86
C LYS A 225 6.08 11.53 6.06
N THR A 226 6.07 10.33 5.48
CA THR A 226 7.14 9.34 5.63
C THR A 226 7.48 8.71 4.28
N TYR A 227 8.76 8.77 3.88
CA TYR A 227 9.21 8.35 2.55
C TYR A 227 10.48 7.53 2.53
N ASN A 228 10.55 6.53 1.63
CA ASN A 228 11.79 5.88 1.19
C ASN A 228 12.66 5.33 2.33
N LEU A 229 12.06 4.64 3.30
CA LEU A 229 12.76 4.18 4.50
C LEU A 229 12.18 2.88 5.08
N GLY A 230 12.91 2.27 6.00
CA GLY A 230 12.42 1.18 6.83
C GLY A 230 12.23 1.59 8.29
N ILE A 231 11.22 1.03 8.94
CA ILE A 231 10.97 1.17 10.39
C ILE A 231 11.08 -0.20 11.03
N ASP A 232 12.04 -0.37 11.91
CA ASP A 232 12.43 -1.63 12.52
C ASP A 232 12.06 -1.66 14.00
N VAL A 233 11.05 -2.46 14.31
CA VAL A 233 10.66 -2.93 15.65
C VAL A 233 10.66 -4.46 15.67
N GLY A 234 11.57 -5.06 14.89
CA GLY A 234 11.80 -6.49 14.82
C GLY A 234 12.37 -7.06 16.11
N ALA A 235 12.49 -8.39 16.17
CA ALA A 235 12.89 -9.10 17.39
C ALA A 235 14.22 -8.59 17.98
N TYR A 236 15.22 -8.30 17.13
CA TYR A 236 16.49 -7.76 17.62
C TYR A 236 16.31 -6.37 18.24
N VAL A 237 15.54 -5.49 17.62
CA VAL A 237 15.31 -4.15 18.17
C VAL A 237 14.56 -4.26 19.49
N SER A 238 13.46 -5.01 19.51
CA SER A 238 12.62 -5.23 20.69
C SER A 238 13.38 -5.82 21.88
N GLN A 239 14.32 -6.75 21.65
CA GLN A 239 14.99 -7.50 22.71
C GLN A 239 16.38 -6.95 23.08
N ASN A 240 17.06 -6.26 22.16
CA ASN A 240 18.46 -5.87 22.35
C ASN A 240 18.73 -4.35 22.24
N VAL A 241 17.85 -3.59 21.58
CA VAL A 241 18.05 -2.14 21.38
C VAL A 241 17.23 -1.33 22.38
N TYR A 242 15.99 -1.74 22.68
CA TYR A 242 15.27 -1.18 23.82
C TYR A 242 15.98 -1.55 25.14
N THR A 243 15.92 -0.65 26.12
CA THR A 243 16.51 -0.87 27.46
C THR A 243 15.87 -2.04 28.20
N THR A 244 14.58 -2.27 27.94
CA THR A 244 13.79 -3.40 28.43
C THR A 244 13.08 -4.00 27.23
N GLU A 245 12.94 -5.33 27.19
CA GLU A 245 12.20 -6.01 26.12
C GLU A 245 10.84 -5.35 25.88
N THR A 246 10.67 -4.76 24.69
CA THR A 246 9.51 -3.94 24.35
C THR A 246 9.07 -4.24 22.92
N TYR A 247 7.80 -4.57 22.76
CA TYR A 247 7.16 -4.79 21.46
C TYR A 247 6.23 -3.61 21.19
N GLU A 248 6.45 -2.92 20.08
CA GLU A 248 5.66 -1.75 19.69
C GLU A 248 5.13 -1.90 18.26
N ASP A 249 4.13 -1.07 17.95
CA ASP A 249 3.71 -0.84 16.58
C ASP A 249 4.79 -0.06 15.82
N ALA A 250 5.06 -0.41 14.56
CA ALA A 250 6.15 0.23 13.81
C ALA A 250 5.80 1.67 13.42
N LEU A 251 4.67 1.86 12.71
CA LEU A 251 4.18 3.17 12.29
C LEU A 251 2.73 3.40 12.73
N VAL A 252 2.50 4.46 13.49
CA VAL A 252 1.18 4.78 14.03
C VAL A 252 0.78 6.21 13.70
N HIS A 253 -0.37 6.38 13.05
CA HIS A 253 -1.10 7.64 13.00
C HIS A 253 -2.42 7.46 13.74
N TYR A 254 -2.52 8.07 14.92
CA TYR A 254 -3.66 7.90 15.80
C TYR A 254 -4.18 9.26 16.27
N GLY A 255 -5.50 9.47 16.17
CA GLY A 255 -6.17 10.63 16.75
C GLY A 255 -5.78 11.95 16.08
N VAL A 256 -5.36 11.91 14.82
CA VAL A 256 -5.00 13.10 14.02
C VAL A 256 -6.24 13.92 13.66
N GLY A 257 -7.40 13.28 13.61
CA GLY A 257 -8.67 13.89 13.23
C GLY A 257 -8.83 14.06 11.73
N SER A 258 -9.79 14.90 11.32
CA SER A 258 -10.11 15.12 9.92
C SER A 258 -9.09 15.99 9.20
N ASN A 259 -9.01 15.83 7.87
CA ASN A 259 -8.07 16.55 6.99
C ASN A 259 -6.63 16.40 7.47
N ALA A 260 -6.25 15.17 7.80
CA ALA A 260 -4.97 14.83 8.41
C ALA A 260 -3.79 15.08 7.48
N ASN A 261 -3.99 14.99 6.15
CA ASN A 261 -2.95 15.20 5.14
C ASN A 261 -1.70 14.33 5.40
N ILE A 262 -1.93 13.05 5.67
CA ILE A 262 -0.88 12.07 5.93
C ILE A 262 -0.44 11.46 4.61
N GLU A 263 0.87 11.31 4.42
CA GLU A 263 1.42 10.65 3.23
C GLU A 263 2.46 9.60 3.65
N ILE A 264 2.31 8.37 3.16
CA ILE A 264 3.21 7.25 3.44
C ILE A 264 3.53 6.59 2.12
N ASP A 265 4.78 6.62 1.67
CA ASP A 265 5.17 6.02 0.40
C ASP A 265 6.59 5.43 0.42
N ASN A 266 6.73 4.28 -0.21
CA ASN A 266 7.95 3.47 -0.25
C ASN A 266 8.51 3.21 1.15
N VAL A 267 7.64 2.73 2.04
CA VAL A 267 7.95 2.44 3.45
C VAL A 267 7.87 0.95 3.74
N LYS A 268 8.90 0.42 4.40
CA LYS A 268 8.97 -0.97 4.83
C LYS A 268 8.95 -1.07 6.35
N THR A 269 8.02 -1.82 6.94
CA THR A 269 8.00 -2.04 8.38
C THR A 269 8.42 -3.46 8.73
N LEU A 270 9.15 -3.61 9.81
CA LEU A 270 9.46 -4.92 10.40
C LEU A 270 9.02 -4.94 11.85
N SER A 271 8.11 -5.85 12.15
CA SER A 271 7.73 -6.25 13.50
C SER A 271 8.25 -7.66 13.77
N SER A 272 8.18 -8.13 15.01
CA SER A 272 8.70 -9.44 15.39
C SER A 272 8.01 -10.58 14.61
N VAL A 273 8.82 -11.47 14.00
CA VAL A 273 8.36 -12.64 13.23
C VAL A 273 8.76 -13.97 13.87
N ASN A 274 9.68 -13.99 14.83
CA ASN A 274 10.20 -15.21 15.45
C ASN A 274 10.15 -15.18 17.00
N VAL A 275 9.08 -14.64 17.58
CA VAL A 275 8.91 -14.55 19.04
C VAL A 275 7.72 -15.39 19.52
N ALA A 276 7.95 -16.20 20.56
CA ALA A 276 6.94 -17.13 21.08
C ALA A 276 5.72 -16.44 21.70
N SER A 277 5.89 -15.22 22.22
CA SER A 277 4.82 -14.45 22.86
C SER A 277 3.79 -13.88 21.88
N LYS A 278 4.10 -13.81 20.57
CA LYS A 278 3.23 -13.28 19.50
C LYS A 278 2.50 -11.99 19.94
N PRO A 279 3.25 -10.92 20.27
CA PRO A 279 2.69 -9.71 20.87
C PRO A 279 1.69 -9.03 19.95
N GLY A 280 0.59 -8.52 20.50
CA GLY A 280 -0.48 -7.84 19.76
C GLY A 280 -0.08 -6.46 19.24
N THR A 281 0.83 -6.43 18.26
CA THR A 281 1.32 -5.21 17.60
C THR A 281 0.89 -5.12 16.14
N HIS A 282 0.92 -3.90 15.63
CA HIS A 282 0.62 -3.54 14.24
C HIS A 282 1.90 -3.15 13.48
N SER A 283 2.01 -3.57 12.22
CA SER A 283 3.00 -3.00 11.30
C SER A 283 2.69 -1.53 11.03
N ILE A 284 1.45 -1.24 10.59
CA ILE A 284 0.97 0.12 10.37
C ILE A 284 -0.43 0.25 10.95
N LEU A 285 -0.65 1.24 11.81
CA LEU A 285 -1.94 1.58 12.38
C LEU A 285 -2.39 2.97 11.93
N LEU A 286 -3.54 3.03 11.25
CA LEU A 286 -4.21 4.26 10.84
C LEU A 286 -5.56 4.34 11.56
N GLU A 287 -5.65 5.13 12.63
CA GLU A 287 -6.85 5.17 13.48
C GLU A 287 -7.28 6.60 13.86
N GLN A 288 -8.59 6.85 13.87
CA GLN A 288 -9.16 8.16 14.25
C GLN A 288 -8.61 9.33 13.42
N LEU A 289 -8.54 9.14 12.10
CA LEU A 289 -8.09 10.15 11.15
C LEU A 289 -8.80 10.04 9.81
N SER A 290 -8.74 11.12 9.02
CA SER A 290 -9.12 11.08 7.62
C SER A 290 -8.16 11.84 6.70
N GLY A 291 -8.04 11.42 5.45
CA GLY A 291 -7.17 12.06 4.45
C GLY A 291 -5.74 11.51 4.51
N VAL A 292 -5.61 10.23 4.14
CA VAL A 292 -4.33 9.52 4.03
C VAL A 292 -4.08 9.24 2.55
N THR A 293 -2.91 9.61 2.05
CA THR A 293 -2.42 9.14 0.75
C THR A 293 -1.40 8.04 1.00
N LEU A 294 -1.66 6.86 0.46
CA LEU A 294 -0.77 5.72 0.58
C LEU A 294 -0.13 5.45 -0.79
N GLY A 295 1.19 5.32 -0.82
CA GLY A 295 1.93 4.79 -1.96
C GLY A 295 2.24 3.30 -1.75
N TYR A 296 3.50 2.88 -1.95
CA TYR A 296 3.91 1.50 -1.66
C TYR A 296 4.25 1.31 -0.18
N VAL A 297 3.68 0.28 0.45
CA VAL A 297 4.09 -0.18 1.78
C VAL A 297 4.30 -1.69 1.84
N GLU A 298 5.30 -2.11 2.60
CA GLU A 298 5.61 -3.51 2.84
C GLU A 298 5.62 -3.78 4.36
N CYS A 299 4.62 -4.54 4.82
CA CYS A 299 4.38 -4.83 6.23
C CYS A 299 4.86 -6.24 6.58
N ILE A 300 5.95 -6.34 7.33
CA ILE A 300 6.57 -7.62 7.70
C ILE A 300 6.35 -7.91 9.18
N GLY A 301 5.74 -9.05 9.47
CA GLY A 301 5.61 -9.54 10.84
C GLY A 301 4.60 -8.80 11.70
N GLY A 302 4.67 -9.08 13.01
CA GLY A 302 3.72 -8.59 13.99
C GLY A 302 2.48 -9.48 14.10
N PHE A 303 1.57 -9.14 15.01
CA PHE A 303 0.29 -9.82 15.07
C PHE A 303 -0.61 -9.33 13.94
N HIS A 304 -0.67 -8.01 13.73
CA HIS A 304 -1.42 -7.39 12.65
C HIS A 304 -0.51 -6.67 11.67
N GLY A 305 -0.82 -6.75 10.37
CA GLY A 305 -0.09 -6.04 9.32
C GLY A 305 -0.60 -4.61 9.15
N LEU A 306 -1.29 -4.35 8.04
CA LEU A 306 -1.87 -3.03 7.75
C LEU A 306 -3.27 -2.89 8.35
N THR A 307 -3.41 -2.08 9.39
CA THR A 307 -4.70 -1.85 10.08
C THR A 307 -5.29 -0.49 9.71
N ILE A 308 -6.45 -0.54 9.04
CA ILE A 308 -7.15 0.61 8.47
C ILE A 308 -8.42 0.87 9.27
N LYS A 309 -8.33 1.85 10.17
CA LYS A 309 -9.40 2.40 11.04
C LYS A 309 -9.60 3.90 10.78
N CYS A 310 -9.49 4.28 9.52
CA CYS A 310 -9.52 5.66 9.08
C CYS A 310 -10.54 5.88 7.97
N GLN A 311 -10.70 7.13 7.57
CA GLN A 311 -11.55 7.51 6.45
C GLN A 311 -10.76 8.16 5.32
N ASN A 312 -11.23 8.04 4.09
CA ASN A 312 -10.62 8.70 2.93
C ASN A 312 -9.12 8.37 2.77
N LEU A 313 -8.73 7.11 2.96
CA LEU A 313 -7.46 6.60 2.48
C LEU A 313 -7.54 6.44 0.97
N GLN A 314 -6.58 6.97 0.22
CA GLN A 314 -6.58 6.93 -1.24
C GLN A 314 -5.24 6.43 -1.81
N GLY A 315 -5.34 5.59 -2.84
CA GLY A 315 -4.22 5.07 -3.61
C GLY A 315 -3.57 3.84 -2.99
N GLY A 316 -2.41 3.48 -3.51
CA GLY A 316 -1.45 2.68 -2.76
C GLY A 316 -1.51 1.17 -2.96
N ILE A 317 -0.36 0.57 -2.70
CA ILE A 317 -0.08 -0.86 -2.84
C ILE A 317 0.47 -1.33 -1.49
N ALA A 318 -0.18 -2.31 -0.87
CA ALA A 318 0.32 -2.95 0.33
C ALA A 318 0.75 -4.39 0.05
N HIS A 319 1.90 -4.80 0.58
CA HIS A 319 2.30 -6.19 0.66
C HIS A 319 2.51 -6.58 2.12
N CYS A 320 1.68 -7.49 2.63
CA CYS A 320 1.69 -7.91 4.03
C CYS A 320 2.07 -9.40 4.11
N TYR A 321 3.11 -9.72 4.88
CA TYR A 321 3.51 -11.11 5.11
C TYR A 321 4.26 -11.32 6.44
N GLY A 322 4.23 -12.56 6.92
CA GLY A 322 4.86 -12.98 8.18
C GLY A 322 4.04 -12.67 9.43
N GLN A 323 2.78 -12.23 9.28
CA GLN A 323 1.89 -11.97 10.42
C GLN A 323 1.44 -13.27 11.09
N TYR A 324 1.37 -13.24 12.42
CA TYR A 324 0.78 -14.33 13.21
C TYR A 324 -0.73 -14.23 13.38
N GLY A 325 -1.26 -13.02 13.20
CA GLY A 325 -2.67 -12.66 13.11
C GLY A 325 -2.94 -12.09 11.72
N ASP A 326 -3.83 -11.09 11.63
CA ASP A 326 -4.35 -10.60 10.35
C ASP A 326 -3.34 -9.76 9.55
N ALA A 327 -3.10 -10.13 8.29
CA ALA A 327 -2.23 -9.39 7.39
C ALA A 327 -2.75 -7.98 7.07
N PHE A 328 -4.07 -7.81 6.98
CA PHE A 328 -4.69 -6.48 6.85
C PHE A 328 -6.06 -6.46 7.51
N ILE A 329 -6.50 -5.27 7.93
CA ILE A 329 -7.76 -5.08 8.64
C ILE A 329 -8.46 -3.85 8.12
N PHE A 330 -9.73 -3.98 7.78
CA PHE A 330 -10.66 -2.84 7.78
C PHE A 330 -11.51 -2.93 9.05
N LYS A 331 -11.43 -1.93 9.93
CA LYS A 331 -12.14 -1.98 11.20
C LYS A 331 -12.85 -0.67 11.53
N SER A 332 -14.12 -0.80 11.89
CA SER A 332 -14.94 0.25 12.49
C SER A 332 -15.25 -0.13 13.93
N ASP A 333 -15.28 0.84 14.83
CA ASP A 333 -15.79 0.69 16.19
C ASP A 333 -16.19 2.05 16.77
N SER A 334 -16.55 2.08 18.05
CA SER A 334 -16.94 3.32 18.75
C SER A 334 -15.85 4.40 18.73
N GLY A 335 -14.59 4.04 18.45
CA GLY A 335 -13.49 4.98 18.27
C GLY A 335 -13.54 5.72 16.93
N GLY A 336 -14.16 5.17 15.89
CA GLY A 336 -14.30 5.83 14.60
C GLY A 336 -14.73 4.88 13.48
N ALA A 337 -15.47 5.41 12.51
CA ALA A 337 -15.89 4.64 11.34
C ALA A 337 -14.77 4.55 10.30
N CYS A 338 -14.54 3.35 9.77
CA CYS A 338 -13.73 3.07 8.60
C CYS A 338 -14.57 3.23 7.34
N ALA A 339 -14.29 4.25 6.53
CA ALA A 339 -15.09 4.51 5.34
C ALA A 339 -14.38 5.24 4.20
N SER A 340 -14.87 5.06 2.98
CA SER A 340 -14.38 5.74 1.77
C SER A 340 -12.89 5.49 1.51
N ASN A 341 -12.43 4.27 1.78
CA ASN A 341 -11.03 3.89 1.60
C ASN A 341 -10.86 3.16 0.26
N TYR A 342 -9.89 3.59 -0.54
CA TYR A 342 -9.54 2.94 -1.79
C TYR A 342 -8.06 2.56 -1.81
N MET A 343 -7.77 1.30 -2.15
CA MET A 343 -6.42 0.80 -2.39
C MET A 343 -6.32 0.20 -3.79
N GLU A 344 -5.21 0.45 -4.49
CA GLU A 344 -4.98 -0.12 -5.82
C GLU A 344 -4.74 -1.62 -5.74
N ARG A 345 -3.92 -2.06 -4.79
CA ARG A 345 -3.63 -3.48 -4.55
C ARG A 345 -3.33 -3.78 -3.09
N ILE A 346 -3.84 -4.91 -2.62
CA ILE A 346 -3.40 -5.55 -1.38
C ILE A 346 -2.90 -6.96 -1.74
N ALA A 347 -1.66 -7.25 -1.39
CA ALA A 347 -1.05 -8.57 -1.53
C ALA A 347 -0.77 -9.15 -0.15
N VAL A 348 -1.17 -10.40 0.07
CA VAL A 348 -0.99 -11.14 1.32
C VAL A 348 -0.18 -12.40 1.07
N GLY A 349 0.85 -12.59 1.91
CA GLY A 349 1.72 -13.75 1.87
C GLY A 349 2.76 -13.71 0.75
N LEU A 350 3.60 -14.75 0.70
CA LEU A 350 4.71 -14.86 -0.25
C LEU A 350 4.47 -16.00 -1.22
N TYR A 351 5.10 -15.93 -2.39
CA TYR A 351 5.10 -17.05 -3.33
C TYR A 351 5.84 -18.28 -2.75
N ASP A 352 6.90 -18.02 -1.99
CA ASP A 352 7.66 -19.02 -1.25
C ASP A 352 7.76 -18.61 0.22
N ASN A 353 7.18 -19.42 1.11
CA ASN A 353 7.25 -19.24 2.56
C ASN A 353 8.43 -20.00 3.19
N ALA A 354 9.32 -20.61 2.40
CA ALA A 354 10.49 -21.29 2.95
C ALA A 354 11.34 -20.32 3.81
N GLY A 355 11.68 -20.77 5.03
CA GLY A 355 12.44 -19.96 5.99
C GLY A 355 11.60 -18.98 6.81
N TRP A 356 10.27 -18.95 6.65
CA TRP A 356 9.38 -18.19 7.52
C TRP A 356 8.84 -19.06 8.66
N PRO A 357 8.80 -18.52 9.90
CA PRO A 357 8.41 -19.30 11.08
C PRO A 357 6.90 -19.62 11.14
N ASP A 358 6.07 -18.77 10.56
CA ASP A 358 4.62 -18.91 10.55
C ASP A 358 4.07 -18.62 9.13
N VAL A 359 2.93 -19.25 8.82
CA VAL A 359 2.15 -18.93 7.62
C VAL A 359 1.42 -17.62 7.87
N THR A 360 1.49 -16.71 6.89
CA THR A 360 0.79 -15.41 6.96
C THR A 360 -0.71 -15.65 7.06
N MET A 361 -1.41 -15.00 7.99
CA MET A 361 -2.88 -15.07 7.97
C MET A 361 -3.47 -14.07 6.96
N GLY A 362 -4.72 -14.28 6.54
CA GLY A 362 -5.38 -13.38 5.60
C GLY A 362 -5.75 -12.03 6.22
N GLY A 363 -6.64 -11.30 5.55
CA GLY A 363 -7.25 -10.11 6.11
C GLY A 363 -8.65 -10.33 6.66
N ILE A 364 -9.10 -9.37 7.44
CA ILE A 364 -10.44 -9.36 8.04
C ILE A 364 -11.14 -8.02 7.83
N TYR A 365 -12.48 -8.08 7.86
CA TYR A 365 -13.32 -6.91 8.09
C TYR A 365 -14.01 -7.05 9.44
N ASP A 366 -13.96 -5.99 10.24
CA ASP A 366 -14.38 -5.99 11.63
C ASP A 366 -15.22 -4.75 11.94
N ALA A 367 -16.53 -4.84 11.71
CA ALA A 367 -17.48 -3.80 12.04
C ALA A 367 -18.00 -4.02 13.46
N HIS A 368 -17.42 -3.32 14.43
CA HIS A 368 -17.71 -3.49 15.86
C HIS A 368 -18.52 -2.31 16.41
N ASP A 369 -19.04 -2.47 17.63
CA ASP A 369 -19.88 -1.48 18.34
C ASP A 369 -21.05 -0.90 17.53
N ASP A 370 -21.65 -1.70 16.64
CA ASP A 370 -22.69 -1.27 15.69
C ASP A 370 -22.25 -0.15 14.72
N VAL A 371 -20.94 0.08 14.58
CA VAL A 371 -20.36 1.07 13.68
C VAL A 371 -20.06 0.43 12.33
N THR A 372 -20.61 1.02 11.28
CA THR A 372 -20.55 0.48 9.91
C THR A 372 -19.16 0.66 9.29
N ILE A 373 -18.70 -0.34 8.54
CA ILE A 373 -17.63 -0.18 7.54
C ILE A 373 -18.30 0.14 6.20
N ASP A 374 -17.92 1.22 5.52
CA ASP A 374 -18.63 1.68 4.32
C ASP A 374 -17.71 2.13 3.18
N ARG A 375 -18.10 1.88 1.93
CA ARG A 375 -17.40 2.38 0.72
C ARG A 375 -15.93 2.00 0.70
N ILE A 376 -15.66 0.71 0.68
CA ILE A 376 -14.30 0.17 0.56
C ILE A 376 -14.06 -0.28 -0.87
N GLY A 377 -12.98 0.18 -1.48
CA GLY A 377 -12.55 -0.23 -2.82
C GLY A 377 -11.16 -0.85 -2.79
N ILE A 378 -11.03 -2.04 -3.38
CA ILE A 378 -9.75 -2.71 -3.58
C ILE A 378 -9.65 -3.03 -5.08
N GLY A 379 -8.70 -2.42 -5.79
CA GLY A 379 -8.50 -2.70 -7.20
C GLY A 379 -8.16 -4.18 -7.43
N GLU A 380 -7.18 -4.69 -6.70
CA GLU A 380 -6.75 -6.09 -6.74
C GLU A 380 -6.40 -6.62 -5.35
N LEU A 381 -7.02 -7.73 -4.96
CA LEU A 381 -6.69 -8.48 -3.76
C LEU A 381 -6.05 -9.82 -4.13
N ILE A 382 -4.80 -10.01 -3.71
CA ILE A 382 -4.04 -11.25 -3.92
C ILE A 382 -3.77 -11.87 -2.55
N VAL A 383 -4.15 -13.12 -2.36
CA VAL A 383 -3.84 -13.89 -1.16
C VAL A 383 -3.16 -15.17 -1.59
N GLN A 384 -1.94 -15.42 -1.11
CA GLN A 384 -1.17 -16.59 -1.49
C GLN A 384 -0.44 -17.21 -0.30
N ASN A 385 -0.42 -18.55 -0.22
CA ASN A 385 0.23 -19.32 0.84
C ASN A 385 -0.09 -18.73 2.23
N ALA A 386 -1.39 -18.59 2.50
CA ALA A 386 -1.91 -17.95 3.70
C ALA A 386 -2.98 -18.81 4.39
N SER A 387 -3.28 -18.51 5.65
CA SER A 387 -4.24 -19.29 6.44
C SER A 387 -5.72 -19.02 6.06
N TRP A 388 -6.03 -17.82 5.59
CA TRP A 388 -7.35 -17.45 5.05
C TRP A 388 -7.19 -16.29 4.05
N GLY A 389 -8.26 -15.91 3.36
CA GLY A 389 -8.25 -14.75 2.47
C GLY A 389 -8.87 -13.52 3.11
N PHE A 390 -10.11 -13.17 2.78
CA PHE A 390 -10.80 -12.02 3.36
C PHE A 390 -12.12 -12.44 3.99
N ILE A 391 -12.22 -12.34 5.32
CA ILE A 391 -13.26 -12.98 6.13
C ILE A 391 -13.82 -12.01 7.19
N PRO A 392 -15.02 -12.28 7.73
CA PRO A 392 -15.53 -11.51 8.87
C PRO A 392 -14.70 -11.78 10.13
N SER A 393 -14.63 -10.79 11.02
CA SER A 393 -14.31 -11.05 12.42
C SER A 393 -15.44 -11.86 13.09
N ASP A 394 -15.12 -12.61 14.14
CA ASP A 394 -16.11 -13.39 14.89
C ASP A 394 -17.11 -12.51 15.69
N ALA A 395 -16.92 -11.18 15.71
CA ALA A 395 -17.64 -10.24 16.58
C ALA A 395 -18.33 -9.09 15.83
N ASN A 396 -18.63 -9.25 14.53
CA ASN A 396 -19.30 -8.20 13.74
C ASN A 396 -20.68 -7.81 14.33
N THR A 397 -20.77 -6.62 14.91
CA THR A 397 -22.02 -6.02 15.40
C THR A 397 -22.58 -4.99 14.40
N GLY A 398 -21.71 -4.24 13.70
CA GLY A 398 -22.09 -3.31 12.64
C GLY A 398 -22.30 -3.95 11.27
N PHE A 399 -22.84 -3.16 10.33
CA PHE A 399 -22.95 -3.54 8.91
C PHE A 399 -21.65 -3.30 8.15
N ILE A 400 -21.49 -4.02 7.02
CA ILE A 400 -20.40 -3.77 6.07
C ILE A 400 -21.00 -3.50 4.70
N THR A 401 -20.92 -2.25 4.27
CA THR A 401 -21.66 -1.74 3.13
C THR A 401 -20.77 -1.24 2.00
N ASN A 402 -21.23 -1.40 0.76
CA ASN A 402 -20.60 -0.80 -0.42
C ASN A 402 -19.12 -1.19 -0.60
N VAL A 403 -18.82 -2.49 -0.55
CA VAL A 403 -17.46 -3.01 -0.74
C VAL A 403 -17.27 -3.48 -2.18
N SER A 404 -16.17 -3.09 -2.81
CA SER A 404 -15.82 -3.52 -4.17
C SER A 404 -14.40 -4.07 -4.24
N ILE A 405 -14.25 -5.27 -4.81
CA ILE A 405 -12.97 -5.88 -5.14
C ILE A 405 -12.92 -6.08 -6.64
N GLY A 406 -12.04 -5.37 -7.35
CA GLY A 406 -11.96 -5.43 -8.81
C GLY A 406 -11.48 -6.79 -9.33
N ARG A 407 -10.39 -7.29 -8.77
CA ARG A 407 -9.89 -8.66 -9.01
C ARG A 407 -9.54 -9.36 -7.72
N TYR A 408 -9.94 -10.62 -7.59
CA TYR A 408 -9.63 -11.44 -6.41
C TYR A 408 -8.87 -12.70 -6.79
N SER A 409 -7.67 -12.89 -6.23
CA SER A 409 -6.86 -14.10 -6.44
C SER A 409 -6.53 -14.77 -5.12
N ALA A 410 -6.75 -16.09 -5.03
CA ALA A 410 -6.43 -16.89 -3.86
C ALA A 410 -5.73 -18.18 -4.25
N PHE A 411 -4.48 -18.37 -3.80
CA PHE A 411 -3.65 -19.51 -4.16
C PHE A 411 -3.06 -20.17 -2.91
N ASN A 412 -3.33 -21.47 -2.70
CA ASN A 412 -2.83 -22.20 -1.52
C ASN A 412 -3.28 -21.53 -0.20
N VAL A 413 -4.58 -21.30 -0.06
CA VAL A 413 -5.17 -20.58 1.08
C VAL A 413 -5.94 -21.54 1.99
N TYR A 414 -5.33 -21.98 3.08
CA TYR A 414 -5.84 -23.09 3.90
C TYR A 414 -6.02 -22.74 5.36
N GLY A 415 -7.25 -22.91 5.86
CA GLY A 415 -7.63 -22.74 7.25
C GLY A 415 -9.08 -23.11 7.49
N ASN A 416 -9.74 -22.46 8.45
CA ASN A 416 -11.11 -22.81 8.87
C ASN A 416 -12.20 -22.15 8.01
N TYR A 417 -11.82 -21.31 7.05
CA TYR A 417 -12.75 -20.46 6.30
C TYR A 417 -12.64 -20.69 4.80
N TYR A 418 -13.67 -20.26 4.07
CA TYR A 418 -13.58 -20.04 2.63
C TYR A 418 -12.59 -18.90 2.37
N SER A 419 -11.94 -18.90 1.21
CA SER A 419 -10.92 -17.89 0.89
C SER A 419 -11.53 -16.48 0.91
N LEU A 420 -12.80 -16.33 0.55
CA LEU A 420 -13.58 -15.10 0.74
C LEU A 420 -14.92 -15.46 1.38
N THR A 421 -15.28 -14.79 2.47
CA THR A 421 -16.57 -14.96 3.13
C THR A 421 -17.30 -13.64 3.21
N ILE A 422 -18.56 -13.63 2.74
CA ILE A 422 -19.51 -12.51 2.83
C ILE A 422 -20.59 -12.95 3.84
N ASP A 423 -20.65 -12.27 4.98
CA ASP A 423 -21.52 -12.63 6.10
C ASP A 423 -22.95 -12.06 5.97
N ASN A 424 -23.78 -12.29 6.99
CA ASN A 424 -25.18 -11.85 7.03
C ASN A 424 -25.37 -10.34 7.18
N LYS A 425 -24.31 -9.57 7.44
CA LYS A 425 -24.34 -8.11 7.61
C LYS A 425 -23.71 -7.37 6.44
N CYS A 426 -23.32 -8.10 5.41
CA CYS A 426 -22.79 -7.54 4.18
C CYS A 426 -23.91 -7.06 3.26
N VAL A 427 -23.84 -5.81 2.81
CA VAL A 427 -24.79 -5.21 1.87
C VAL A 427 -24.07 -4.46 0.75
N GLY A 428 -24.44 -4.67 -0.51
CA GLY A 428 -23.86 -3.92 -1.63
C GLY A 428 -22.40 -4.30 -1.90
N TRP A 429 -22.10 -5.61 -1.95
CA TRP A 429 -20.74 -6.09 -2.24
C TRP A 429 -20.60 -6.49 -3.71
N THR A 430 -19.53 -6.06 -4.35
CA THR A 430 -19.17 -6.46 -5.70
C THR A 430 -17.78 -7.09 -5.73
N ILE A 431 -17.70 -8.35 -6.14
CA ILE A 431 -16.45 -9.05 -6.44
C ILE A 431 -16.37 -9.15 -7.95
N GLY A 432 -15.30 -8.65 -8.57
CA GLY A 432 -15.10 -8.70 -10.01
C GLY A 432 -14.60 -10.06 -10.50
N GLU A 433 -13.58 -10.08 -11.36
CA GLU A 433 -12.99 -11.35 -11.81
C GLU A 433 -12.26 -12.04 -10.64
N HIS A 434 -12.44 -13.36 -10.51
CA HIS A 434 -11.73 -14.13 -9.48
C HIS A 434 -11.07 -15.41 -9.99
N ARG A 435 -9.92 -15.73 -9.38
CA ARG A 435 -9.19 -16.98 -9.59
C ARG A 435 -8.77 -17.58 -8.26
N ILE A 436 -9.34 -18.73 -7.95
CA ILE A 436 -9.09 -19.43 -6.69
C ILE A 436 -8.61 -20.84 -7.02
N SER A 437 -7.47 -21.23 -6.46
CA SER A 437 -7.02 -22.61 -6.54
C SER A 437 -6.35 -23.07 -5.25
N ASN A 438 -6.61 -24.31 -4.88
CA ASN A 438 -6.01 -24.95 -3.70
C ASN A 438 -6.33 -24.16 -2.43
N ALA A 439 -7.60 -23.98 -2.11
CA ALA A 439 -8.03 -23.32 -0.87
C ALA A 439 -8.89 -24.24 -0.01
N SER A 440 -9.13 -23.83 1.24
CA SER A 440 -10.14 -24.50 2.07
C SER A 440 -11.51 -24.48 1.40
N GLY A 441 -11.96 -23.33 0.88
CA GLY A 441 -13.12 -23.17 0.01
C GLY A 441 -12.95 -21.92 -0.84
N GLY A 442 -13.75 -21.74 -1.90
CA GLY A 442 -13.65 -20.54 -2.73
C GLY A 442 -14.37 -19.33 -2.13
N ILE A 443 -15.52 -18.95 -2.68
CA ILE A 443 -16.31 -17.81 -2.17
C ILE A 443 -17.58 -18.30 -1.46
N ARG A 444 -17.81 -17.82 -0.24
CA ARG A 444 -19.04 -18.06 0.53
C ARG A 444 -19.86 -16.78 0.66
N VAL A 445 -21.16 -16.87 0.39
CA VAL A 445 -22.14 -15.78 0.52
C VAL A 445 -23.28 -16.23 1.41
N HIS A 446 -23.50 -15.51 2.52
CA HIS A 446 -24.58 -15.82 3.46
C HIS A 446 -25.97 -15.56 2.86
N PRO A 447 -27.00 -16.40 3.13
CA PRO A 447 -28.36 -16.20 2.61
C PRO A 447 -29.05 -14.87 2.99
N ASP A 448 -28.71 -14.32 4.16
CA ASP A 448 -29.27 -13.05 4.64
C ASP A 448 -28.51 -11.80 4.15
N SER A 449 -27.41 -11.97 3.42
CA SER A 449 -26.72 -10.85 2.78
C SER A 449 -27.57 -10.23 1.66
N ALA A 450 -27.32 -8.96 1.34
CA ALA A 450 -28.12 -8.23 0.36
C ALA A 450 -27.26 -7.53 -0.70
N GLU A 451 -27.76 -7.48 -1.93
CA GLU A 451 -27.13 -6.75 -3.04
C GLU A 451 -25.70 -7.23 -3.30
N ILE A 452 -25.52 -8.55 -3.38
CA ILE A 452 -24.22 -9.17 -3.63
C ILE A 452 -24.08 -9.48 -5.12
N ASN A 453 -22.97 -9.06 -5.70
CA ASN A 453 -22.61 -9.35 -7.09
C ASN A 453 -21.25 -10.04 -7.15
N ILE A 454 -21.22 -11.25 -7.70
CA ILE A 454 -19.98 -12.02 -7.91
C ILE A 454 -19.71 -12.09 -9.42
N GLY A 455 -18.57 -11.61 -9.88
CA GLY A 455 -18.21 -11.61 -11.29
C GLY A 455 -17.96 -12.99 -11.86
N THR A 456 -17.47 -13.02 -13.11
CA THR A 456 -17.05 -14.28 -13.73
C THR A 456 -15.72 -14.73 -13.15
N GLY A 457 -15.58 -16.01 -12.83
CA GLY A 457 -14.31 -16.52 -12.30
C GLY A 457 -14.29 -18.02 -12.08
N SER A 458 -13.18 -18.51 -11.52
CA SER A 458 -12.94 -19.94 -11.31
C SER A 458 -12.52 -20.27 -9.89
N ALA A 459 -13.01 -21.39 -9.37
CA ALA A 459 -12.59 -21.98 -8.10
C ALA A 459 -12.33 -23.47 -8.28
N LYS A 460 -11.09 -23.90 -7.98
CA LYS A 460 -10.67 -25.29 -8.18
C LYS A 460 -9.75 -25.86 -7.10
N GLY A 461 -9.71 -27.19 -6.99
CA GLY A 461 -8.77 -27.87 -6.10
C GLY A 461 -9.02 -27.58 -4.61
N ASN A 462 -10.22 -27.11 -4.26
CA ASN A 462 -10.53 -26.74 -2.88
C ASN A 462 -10.91 -27.97 -2.05
N THR A 463 -10.68 -27.94 -0.74
CA THR A 463 -11.11 -29.03 0.16
C THR A 463 -12.64 -29.06 0.32
N GLU A 464 -13.26 -27.89 0.40
CA GLU A 464 -14.69 -27.65 0.45
C GLU A 464 -15.27 -27.41 -0.96
N SER A 465 -16.45 -26.82 -1.05
CA SER A 465 -17.06 -26.45 -2.32
C SER A 465 -16.33 -25.27 -2.97
N GLY A 466 -16.36 -25.22 -4.31
CA GLY A 466 -15.81 -24.09 -5.06
C GLY A 466 -16.51 -22.77 -4.72
N TYR A 467 -17.82 -22.84 -4.52
CA TYR A 467 -18.64 -21.73 -4.04
C TYR A 467 -19.67 -22.24 -3.05
N ALA A 468 -20.09 -21.38 -2.11
CA ALA A 468 -21.21 -21.63 -1.23
C ALA A 468 -22.11 -20.41 -1.25
N LEU A 469 -23.18 -20.45 -2.05
CA LEU A 469 -23.92 -19.26 -2.47
C LEU A 469 -25.35 -19.26 -1.94
N GLY A 470 -25.71 -18.18 -1.26
CA GLY A 470 -27.08 -17.86 -0.91
C GLY A 470 -27.40 -16.38 -1.15
N GLY A 471 -28.68 -16.03 -1.02
CA GLY A 471 -29.15 -14.65 -1.06
C GLY A 471 -30.27 -14.42 -2.07
N ASN A 472 -31.27 -13.63 -1.69
CA ASN A 472 -32.37 -13.26 -2.59
C ASN A 472 -31.97 -12.22 -3.65
N SER A 473 -30.98 -11.39 -3.32
CA SER A 473 -30.42 -10.34 -4.18
C SER A 473 -28.98 -10.64 -4.60
N LEU A 474 -28.55 -11.90 -4.45
CA LEU A 474 -27.33 -12.38 -5.09
C LEU A 474 -27.49 -12.32 -6.62
N SER A 475 -26.44 -11.90 -7.29
CA SER A 475 -26.24 -12.07 -8.73
C SER A 475 -24.83 -12.58 -8.96
N HIS A 476 -24.64 -13.36 -10.03
CA HIS A 476 -23.29 -13.78 -10.38
C HIS A 476 -23.06 -13.95 -11.89
N GLY A 477 -21.80 -13.85 -12.30
CA GLY A 477 -21.32 -14.16 -13.63
C GLY A 477 -21.17 -15.67 -13.86
N VAL A 478 -20.37 -16.04 -14.85
CA VAL A 478 -20.08 -17.45 -15.13
C VAL A 478 -19.10 -17.99 -14.09
N LEU A 479 -19.46 -19.10 -13.45
CA LEU A 479 -18.64 -19.74 -12.42
C LEU A 479 -18.05 -21.05 -12.95
N PHE A 480 -16.73 -21.13 -13.00
CA PHE A 480 -16.02 -22.36 -13.34
C PHE A 480 -15.62 -23.10 -12.06
N ALA A 481 -16.31 -24.20 -11.73
CA ALA A 481 -16.11 -24.95 -10.50
C ALA A 481 -15.72 -26.41 -10.79
N ASN A 482 -14.44 -26.73 -10.61
CA ASN A 482 -13.87 -28.06 -10.90
C ASN A 482 -12.92 -28.49 -9.81
N GLU A 483 -12.75 -29.79 -9.63
CA GLU A 483 -11.77 -30.42 -8.74
C GLU A 483 -11.95 -30.02 -7.27
N ASN A 484 -13.16 -29.61 -6.85
CA ASN A 484 -13.44 -29.27 -5.46
C ASN A 484 -13.85 -30.53 -4.66
N GLY A 485 -13.48 -30.61 -3.38
CA GLY A 485 -13.68 -31.78 -2.53
C GLY A 485 -15.14 -32.02 -2.14
N LYS A 486 -16.00 -31.00 -2.25
CA LYS A 486 -17.46 -31.12 -2.11
C LYS A 486 -18.18 -30.79 -3.43
N ALA A 487 -19.07 -29.81 -3.43
CA ALA A 487 -19.80 -29.42 -4.64
C ALA A 487 -19.01 -28.40 -5.47
N GLY A 488 -19.36 -28.26 -6.76
CA GLY A 488 -18.93 -27.09 -7.51
C GLY A 488 -19.48 -25.81 -6.89
N VAL A 489 -20.81 -25.77 -6.71
CA VAL A 489 -21.54 -24.76 -5.95
C VAL A 489 -22.43 -25.45 -4.90
N ASP A 490 -22.24 -25.09 -3.65
CA ASP A 490 -23.16 -25.40 -2.57
C ASP A 490 -24.24 -24.34 -2.46
N TYR A 491 -25.50 -24.70 -2.68
CA TYR A 491 -26.63 -23.80 -2.61
C TYR A 491 -27.10 -23.63 -1.16
N LEU A 492 -27.03 -22.41 -0.64
CA LEU A 492 -27.34 -22.09 0.75
C LEU A 492 -28.75 -21.51 0.96
N GLY A 493 -29.51 -21.26 -0.12
CA GLY A 493 -30.86 -20.67 -0.04
C GLY A 493 -31.01 -19.35 -0.78
N GLY A 494 -32.27 -18.94 -0.99
CA GLY A 494 -32.62 -17.70 -1.69
C GLY A 494 -32.71 -17.83 -3.21
N ILE A 495 -33.23 -16.81 -3.88
CA ILE A 495 -33.59 -16.86 -5.30
C ILE A 495 -32.56 -16.29 -6.28
N GLY A 496 -31.43 -15.76 -5.78
CA GLY A 496 -30.44 -15.06 -6.60
C GLY A 496 -29.44 -15.96 -7.33
N PHE A 497 -29.30 -17.23 -6.90
CA PHE A 497 -28.39 -18.17 -7.54
C PHE A 497 -28.93 -18.67 -8.89
N ASP A 498 -28.12 -18.60 -9.94
CA ASP A 498 -28.45 -19.07 -11.29
C ASP A 498 -27.55 -20.25 -11.71
N ALA A 499 -28.08 -21.46 -11.56
CA ALA A 499 -27.38 -22.68 -11.93
C ALA A 499 -27.00 -22.78 -13.43
N SER A 500 -27.66 -22.03 -14.33
CA SER A 500 -27.32 -22.06 -15.77
C SER A 500 -25.98 -21.39 -16.09
N LEU A 501 -25.45 -20.60 -15.16
CA LEU A 501 -24.16 -19.93 -15.29
C LEU A 501 -23.01 -20.72 -14.66
N VAL A 502 -23.27 -21.93 -14.14
CA VAL A 502 -22.26 -22.78 -13.53
C VAL A 502 -21.69 -23.76 -14.56
N ARG A 503 -20.37 -23.84 -14.63
CA ARG A 503 -19.61 -24.72 -15.53
C ARG A 503 -18.65 -25.58 -14.72
N GLY A 504 -18.70 -26.89 -14.92
CA GLY A 504 -17.81 -27.83 -14.27
C GLY A 504 -18.20 -29.27 -14.53
N TYR A 505 -17.29 -30.19 -14.27
CA TYR A 505 -17.44 -31.60 -14.63
C TYR A 505 -17.08 -32.56 -13.50
N VAL A 506 -16.02 -32.26 -12.74
CA VAL A 506 -15.49 -33.16 -11.71
C VAL A 506 -15.48 -32.43 -10.38
N ASN A 507 -16.30 -32.84 -9.43
CA ASN A 507 -16.29 -32.37 -8.04
C ASN A 507 -16.60 -33.58 -7.12
N GLY A 508 -16.26 -33.50 -5.84
CA GLY A 508 -16.36 -34.62 -4.91
C GLY A 508 -17.78 -35.11 -4.68
N THR A 509 -18.80 -34.25 -4.82
CA THR A 509 -20.21 -34.63 -4.71
C THR A 509 -20.97 -34.39 -6.02
N VAL A 510 -21.31 -33.14 -6.31
CA VAL A 510 -22.14 -32.72 -7.46
C VAL A 510 -21.66 -31.38 -8.00
N LEU A 511 -22.09 -31.01 -9.21
CA LEU A 511 -21.80 -29.66 -9.72
C LEU A 511 -22.54 -28.58 -8.93
N VAL A 512 -23.82 -28.82 -8.63
CA VAL A 512 -24.70 -27.90 -7.89
C VAL A 512 -25.47 -28.72 -6.85
N SER A 513 -25.41 -28.35 -5.57
CA SER A 513 -26.04 -29.13 -4.47
C SER A 513 -27.55 -28.94 -4.34
N GLY A 514 -28.11 -27.86 -4.90
CA GLY A 514 -29.53 -27.57 -4.87
C GLY A 514 -29.90 -26.38 -5.77
N TYR A 515 -31.20 -26.15 -5.94
CA TYR A 515 -31.74 -25.12 -6.82
C TYR A 515 -32.68 -24.18 -6.06
N PRO A 516 -32.83 -22.92 -6.49
CA PRO A 516 -33.84 -22.05 -5.92
C PRO A 516 -35.25 -22.58 -6.16
N GLY A 517 -35.99 -22.81 -5.08
CA GLY A 517 -37.38 -23.27 -5.10
C GLY A 517 -38.35 -22.11 -5.27
N VAL A 518 -39.40 -22.33 -6.06
CA VAL A 518 -40.41 -21.31 -6.40
C VAL A 518 -41.74 -21.52 -5.67
N LYS A 519 -41.85 -22.64 -4.93
CA LYS A 519 -43.04 -23.04 -4.17
C LYS A 519 -43.32 -22.04 -3.05
N ASP A 520 -44.55 -21.50 -3.01
CA ASP A 520 -45.03 -20.62 -1.94
C ASP A 520 -45.91 -21.42 -0.96
N GLY A 521 -45.26 -22.04 0.02
CA GLY A 521 -45.91 -22.89 1.01
C GLY A 521 -46.20 -24.31 0.51
N ASN A 522 -47.29 -24.89 1.00
CA ASN A 522 -47.76 -26.24 0.69
C ASN A 522 -48.81 -26.24 -0.45
N PRO A 523 -49.11 -27.38 -1.08
CA PRO A 523 -50.23 -27.46 -2.02
C PRO A 523 -51.54 -27.02 -1.33
N VAL A 524 -52.43 -26.40 -2.09
CA VAL A 524 -53.69 -25.80 -1.59
C VAL A 524 -54.91 -26.63 -2.03
N ASN A 525 -56.11 -26.30 -1.53
CA ASN A 525 -57.38 -26.92 -1.95
C ASN A 525 -57.40 -28.46 -1.94
N GLY A 526 -56.82 -29.06 -0.90
CA GLY A 526 -56.79 -30.52 -0.73
C GLY A 526 -55.88 -31.26 -1.69
N TRP A 527 -55.09 -30.56 -2.50
CA TRP A 527 -53.97 -31.16 -3.22
C TRP A 527 -52.88 -31.57 -2.23
N ALA A 528 -52.10 -32.59 -2.57
CA ALA A 528 -50.99 -33.06 -1.74
C ALA A 528 -49.80 -33.46 -2.60
N ASP A 529 -48.58 -33.19 -2.12
CA ASP A 529 -47.36 -33.63 -2.80
C ASP A 529 -47.21 -35.15 -2.68
N THR A 530 -46.81 -35.82 -3.77
CA THR A 530 -46.47 -37.25 -3.74
C THR A 530 -45.06 -37.52 -3.22
N GLY A 531 -44.28 -36.47 -2.96
CA GLY A 531 -42.86 -36.52 -2.64
C GLY A 531 -41.96 -36.19 -3.84
N ASP A 532 -42.54 -36.01 -5.02
CA ASP A 532 -41.82 -35.81 -6.27
C ASP A 532 -42.05 -34.42 -6.89
N PHE A 533 -43.00 -33.62 -6.37
CA PHE A 533 -43.36 -32.35 -6.98
C PHE A 533 -42.34 -31.25 -6.72
N ASP A 534 -41.89 -30.60 -7.78
CA ASP A 534 -40.98 -29.48 -7.66
C ASP A 534 -41.21 -28.35 -8.65
N MET A 535 -40.81 -27.16 -8.21
CA MET A 535 -40.77 -25.95 -9.01
C MET A 535 -39.41 -25.30 -8.79
N MET A 536 -38.50 -25.45 -9.75
CA MET A 536 -37.11 -25.00 -9.64
C MET A 536 -36.85 -23.83 -10.59
N LEU A 537 -36.19 -22.78 -10.09
CA LEU A 537 -35.74 -21.66 -10.89
C LEU A 537 -34.32 -21.91 -11.43
N THR A 538 -34.12 -21.64 -12.71
CA THR A 538 -32.80 -21.56 -13.33
C THR A 538 -32.81 -20.38 -14.32
N GLY A 539 -31.96 -19.39 -14.07
CA GLY A 539 -32.02 -18.09 -14.71
C GLY A 539 -33.39 -17.43 -14.56
N LYS A 540 -34.09 -17.26 -15.68
CA LYS A 540 -35.46 -16.72 -15.72
C LYS A 540 -36.52 -17.77 -15.99
N THR A 541 -36.14 -19.05 -15.99
CA THR A 541 -37.03 -20.17 -16.30
C THR A 541 -37.36 -20.93 -15.04
N VAL A 542 -38.65 -21.11 -14.77
CA VAL A 542 -39.14 -22.02 -13.73
C VAL A 542 -39.52 -23.33 -14.39
N GLN A 543 -38.91 -24.42 -13.97
CA GLN A 543 -39.29 -25.78 -14.34
C GLN A 543 -40.32 -26.30 -13.34
N ILE A 544 -41.40 -26.89 -13.84
CA ILE A 544 -42.45 -27.54 -13.05
C ILE A 544 -42.41 -29.03 -13.39
N THR A 545 -42.12 -29.87 -12.39
CA THR A 545 -41.95 -31.31 -12.57
C THR A 545 -42.59 -32.09 -11.42
N GLY A 546 -42.76 -33.40 -11.62
CA GLY A 546 -43.23 -34.30 -10.57
C GLY A 546 -44.74 -34.45 -10.53
N SER A 547 -45.31 -34.73 -9.36
CA SER A 547 -46.72 -35.05 -9.26
C SER A 547 -47.40 -34.64 -7.96
N LEU A 548 -48.69 -34.33 -8.06
CA LEU A 548 -49.56 -34.06 -6.93
C LEU A 548 -50.73 -35.05 -6.91
N THR A 549 -51.19 -35.40 -5.71
CA THR A 549 -52.49 -36.04 -5.50
C THR A 549 -53.60 -35.03 -5.76
N ARG A 550 -54.61 -35.43 -6.54
CA ARG A 550 -55.77 -34.61 -6.94
C ARG A 550 -56.48 -34.01 -5.72
N GLY A 551 -56.64 -32.69 -5.73
CA GLY A 551 -57.43 -31.96 -4.73
C GLY A 551 -58.90 -31.75 -5.09
N THR A 552 -59.54 -30.81 -4.39
CA THR A 552 -60.99 -30.55 -4.43
C THR A 552 -61.38 -29.33 -5.25
N ALA A 553 -60.42 -28.48 -5.63
CA ALA A 553 -60.62 -27.36 -6.54
C ALA A 553 -59.46 -27.27 -7.56
N ALA A 554 -59.62 -26.45 -8.61
CA ALA A 554 -58.68 -26.42 -9.73
C ALA A 554 -57.28 -25.88 -9.35
N VAL A 555 -57.19 -24.89 -8.46
CA VAL A 555 -55.90 -24.34 -8.02
C VAL A 555 -55.19 -25.34 -7.11
N ALA A 556 -54.02 -25.81 -7.54
CA ALA A 556 -53.22 -26.84 -6.87
C ALA A 556 -52.10 -26.27 -6.00
N TYR A 557 -51.47 -25.17 -6.43
CA TYR A 557 -50.30 -24.60 -5.76
C TYR A 557 -50.15 -23.11 -6.05
N ASN A 558 -49.45 -22.37 -5.17
CA ASN A 558 -49.01 -21.00 -5.40
C ASN A 558 -47.49 -20.91 -5.61
N THR A 559 -47.05 -19.99 -6.47
CA THR A 559 -45.65 -19.61 -6.65
C THR A 559 -45.33 -18.28 -5.98
N ILE A 560 -44.09 -18.11 -5.53
CA ILE A 560 -43.62 -16.86 -4.93
C ILE A 560 -43.79 -15.66 -5.88
N ALA A 561 -44.04 -14.48 -5.32
CA ALA A 561 -44.35 -13.28 -6.08
C ALA A 561 -43.24 -12.83 -7.04
N ALA A 562 -41.98 -13.13 -6.70
CA ALA A 562 -40.81 -12.79 -7.51
C ALA A 562 -40.77 -13.55 -8.84
N CYS A 563 -41.37 -14.74 -8.91
CA CYS A 563 -41.25 -15.66 -10.04
C CYS A 563 -42.58 -15.91 -10.74
N ARG A 564 -43.52 -14.97 -10.68
CA ARG A 564 -44.80 -15.05 -11.41
C ARG A 564 -44.59 -14.77 -12.91
N PRO A 565 -45.36 -15.39 -13.83
CA PRO A 565 -45.27 -15.12 -15.26
C PRO A 565 -45.98 -13.82 -15.65
N LEU A 566 -45.55 -13.19 -16.75
CA LEU A 566 -46.19 -11.97 -17.30
C LEU A 566 -47.59 -12.25 -17.91
N LYS A 567 -47.79 -13.46 -18.42
CA LYS A 567 -49.04 -13.93 -19.03
C LYS A 567 -49.34 -15.35 -18.57
N ARG A 568 -50.59 -15.79 -18.71
CA ARG A 568 -50.97 -17.19 -18.49
C ARG A 568 -50.13 -18.10 -19.40
N VAL A 569 -49.51 -19.14 -18.83
CA VAL A 569 -48.70 -20.11 -19.58
C VAL A 569 -49.28 -21.51 -19.40
N PRO A 570 -49.58 -22.25 -20.48
CA PRO A 570 -49.98 -23.65 -20.38
C PRO A 570 -48.81 -24.51 -19.88
N VAL A 571 -49.10 -25.42 -18.95
CA VAL A 571 -48.15 -26.38 -18.38
C VAL A 571 -48.63 -27.78 -18.79
N PRO A 572 -47.84 -28.57 -19.52
CA PRO A 572 -48.23 -29.94 -19.83
C PRO A 572 -48.44 -30.75 -18.53
N ALA A 573 -49.61 -31.37 -18.42
CA ALA A 573 -49.96 -32.20 -17.29
C ALA A 573 -50.93 -33.32 -17.71
N TRP A 574 -50.87 -34.46 -17.02
CA TRP A 574 -51.75 -35.60 -17.25
C TRP A 574 -52.04 -36.32 -15.94
N GLY A 575 -53.19 -36.99 -15.85
CA GLY A 575 -53.50 -37.89 -14.76
C GLY A 575 -53.90 -39.28 -15.28
N VAL A 576 -54.29 -40.15 -14.36
CA VAL A 576 -54.76 -41.51 -14.67
C VAL A 576 -56.25 -41.63 -14.33
N SER A 577 -57.05 -42.13 -15.27
CA SER A 577 -58.49 -42.35 -15.09
C SER A 577 -58.78 -43.53 -14.14
N ALA A 578 -60.04 -43.69 -13.74
CA ALA A 578 -60.49 -44.88 -13.00
C ALA A 578 -60.30 -46.20 -13.79
N THR A 579 -60.21 -46.11 -15.12
CA THR A 579 -59.96 -47.25 -16.03
C THR A 579 -58.48 -47.38 -16.42
N SER A 580 -57.57 -46.78 -15.64
CA SER A 580 -56.12 -46.82 -15.87
C SER A 580 -55.66 -46.24 -17.21
N SER A 581 -56.46 -45.34 -17.81
CA SER A 581 -56.11 -44.64 -19.05
C SER A 581 -55.46 -43.29 -18.74
N MET A 582 -54.41 -42.91 -19.46
CA MET A 582 -53.78 -41.61 -19.31
C MET A 582 -54.69 -40.52 -19.90
N ILE A 583 -55.00 -39.48 -19.12
CA ILE A 583 -55.87 -38.38 -19.54
C ILE A 583 -55.08 -37.07 -19.43
N PRO A 584 -54.92 -36.30 -20.52
CA PRO A 584 -54.35 -34.96 -20.44
C PRO A 584 -55.28 -34.05 -19.65
N VAL A 585 -54.73 -33.24 -18.76
CA VAL A 585 -55.48 -32.21 -18.04
C VAL A 585 -55.02 -30.84 -18.50
N GLU A 586 -55.96 -29.91 -18.64
CA GLU A 586 -55.59 -28.53 -18.89
C GLU A 586 -55.00 -27.93 -17.62
N CYS A 587 -53.71 -27.61 -17.66
CA CYS A 587 -52.98 -26.99 -16.58
C CYS A 587 -52.33 -25.69 -17.03
N TYR A 588 -52.36 -24.67 -16.18
CA TYR A 588 -51.83 -23.35 -16.47
C TYR A 588 -51.15 -22.79 -15.22
N ILE A 589 -50.07 -22.05 -15.42
CA ILE A 589 -49.58 -21.10 -14.44
C ILE A 589 -50.21 -19.73 -14.76
N GLU A 590 -51.01 -19.23 -13.83
CA GLU A 590 -51.73 -17.96 -13.97
C GLU A 590 -50.82 -16.78 -13.62
N THR A 591 -51.17 -15.56 -14.05
CA THR A 591 -50.36 -14.34 -13.81
C THR A 591 -50.21 -13.97 -12.33
N ASN A 592 -51.13 -14.46 -11.48
CA ASN A 592 -51.06 -14.32 -10.03
C ASN A 592 -50.18 -15.40 -9.35
N GLY A 593 -49.57 -16.31 -10.12
CA GLY A 593 -48.71 -17.38 -9.62
C GLY A 593 -49.44 -18.66 -9.23
N GLN A 594 -50.72 -18.81 -9.55
CA GLN A 594 -51.47 -20.02 -9.24
C GLN A 594 -51.24 -21.10 -10.31
N LEU A 595 -50.88 -22.31 -9.87
CA LEU A 595 -50.91 -23.51 -10.71
C LEU A 595 -52.35 -24.05 -10.75
N ASN A 596 -53.03 -23.83 -11.86
CA ASN A 596 -54.45 -24.12 -12.05
C ASN A 596 -54.64 -25.34 -12.95
N VAL A 597 -55.23 -26.40 -12.43
CA VAL A 597 -55.54 -27.64 -13.14
C VAL A 597 -57.05 -27.69 -13.43
N ALA A 598 -57.49 -27.09 -14.53
CA ALA A 598 -58.91 -26.96 -14.86
C ALA A 598 -59.59 -28.32 -15.14
N GLY A 599 -58.85 -29.28 -15.71
CA GLY A 599 -59.35 -30.62 -16.04
C GLY A 599 -59.35 -31.64 -14.89
N PHE A 600 -59.03 -31.23 -13.65
CA PHE A 600 -58.75 -32.16 -12.54
C PHE A 600 -59.91 -33.11 -12.19
N ALA A 601 -61.16 -32.73 -12.48
CA ALA A 601 -62.34 -33.55 -12.19
C ALA A 601 -62.42 -34.84 -13.03
N SER A 602 -61.69 -34.93 -14.14
CA SER A 602 -61.57 -36.15 -14.95
C SER A 602 -60.71 -37.24 -14.31
N ILE A 603 -59.94 -36.88 -13.27
CA ILE A 603 -59.08 -37.80 -12.52
C ILE A 603 -59.84 -38.28 -11.28
N PRO A 604 -59.77 -39.55 -10.86
CA PRO A 604 -60.45 -40.04 -9.66
C PRO A 604 -59.99 -39.31 -8.39
N THR A 605 -60.84 -39.24 -7.37
CA THR A 605 -60.46 -38.69 -6.06
C THR A 605 -59.32 -39.53 -5.48
N GLY A 606 -58.25 -38.87 -5.00
CA GLY A 606 -57.03 -39.55 -4.57
C GLY A 606 -56.12 -40.01 -5.72
N GLY A 607 -56.49 -39.77 -6.98
CA GLY A 607 -55.65 -40.04 -8.14
C GLY A 607 -54.49 -39.04 -8.28
N THR A 608 -53.48 -39.40 -9.05
CA THR A 608 -52.25 -38.60 -9.23
C THR A 608 -52.30 -37.80 -10.53
N VAL A 609 -51.80 -36.57 -10.48
CA VAL A 609 -51.58 -35.69 -11.64
C VAL A 609 -50.09 -35.40 -11.75
N TYR A 610 -49.53 -35.64 -12.92
CA TYR A 610 -48.13 -35.44 -13.27
C TYR A 610 -47.96 -34.15 -14.06
N PHE A 611 -46.86 -33.44 -13.82
CA PHE A 611 -46.51 -32.17 -14.43
C PHE A 611 -45.16 -32.27 -15.11
N SER A 612 -45.04 -31.68 -16.31
CA SER A 612 -43.76 -31.52 -17.00
C SER A 612 -43.83 -30.29 -17.88
N GLY A 613 -43.35 -29.16 -17.38
CA GLY A 613 -43.39 -27.92 -18.13
C GLY A 613 -42.44 -26.87 -17.60
N GLN A 614 -42.44 -25.72 -18.26
CA GLN A 614 -41.65 -24.58 -17.82
C GLN A 614 -42.35 -23.27 -18.19
N TYR A 615 -42.01 -22.21 -17.47
CA TYR A 615 -42.46 -20.86 -17.79
C TYR A 615 -41.38 -19.82 -17.47
N LEU A 616 -41.47 -18.66 -18.12
CA LEU A 616 -40.57 -17.54 -17.85
C LEU A 616 -41.14 -16.64 -16.76
N THR A 617 -40.30 -16.25 -15.80
CA THR A 617 -40.64 -15.22 -14.82
C THR A 617 -40.82 -13.87 -15.52
N LYS A 618 -41.62 -12.99 -14.92
CA LYS A 618 -41.79 -11.60 -15.35
C LYS A 618 -40.48 -10.81 -15.44
#